data_AF-A0A7W5SHD4-F1
#
_entry.id   AF-A0A7W5SHD4-F1
#
_cell.length_a   1.000
_cell.length_b   1.000
_cell.length_c   1.000
_cell.angle_alpha   90.00
_cell.angle_beta   90.00
_cell.angle_gamma   90.00
#
_symmetry.space_group_name_H-M   'P 1'
#
loop_
_entity.id
_entity.type
_entity.pdbx_description
1 polymer ?
#
loop_
_entity_poly.entity_id
_entity_poly.type
_entity_poly.pdbx_seq_one_letter_code
_entity_poly.pdbx_strand_id
1 'polypeptide(L)'
;MTVLLAMWGAFISSGLAVIKIWETFFKDRLRLDKSYLLTGETGGEHEITVANLSSVPVQVSSWTLAYEPKVFRWKTKRKDVTPERYKVGGFKIDGHSSHTLLFGGEDQFEWGWKVQKGRNLCLDLHIFGRKKPKRLIIKSKI
;
A
#
# COMPACT_ATOMS: atom_id res chain seq x y z
N MET A 1 48.05 26.93 4.58
CA MET A 1 46.72 27.48 4.94
C MET A 1 45.59 27.06 3.99
N THR A 2 45.84 26.82 2.70
CA THR A 2 44.82 26.45 1.69
C THR A 2 44.21 25.05 1.87
N VAL A 3 44.99 24.06 2.32
CA VAL A 3 44.52 22.67 2.51
C VAL A 3 43.46 22.56 3.62
N LEU A 4 43.60 23.34 4.69
CA LEU A 4 42.63 23.39 5.81
C LEU A 4 41.29 23.99 5.37
N LEU A 5 41.31 25.04 4.54
CA LEU A 5 40.09 25.59 3.94
C LEU A 5 39.44 24.60 2.97
N ALA A 6 40.24 23.89 2.15
CA ALA A 6 39.73 22.90 1.21
C ALA A 6 39.05 21.71 1.94
N MET A 7 39.62 21.26 3.05
CA MET A 7 39.07 20.17 3.87
C MET A 7 37.73 20.55 4.52
N TRP A 8 37.63 21.80 5.00
CA TRP A 8 36.39 22.35 5.53
C TRP A 8 35.30 22.50 4.45
N GLY A 9 35.67 22.97 3.26
CA GLY A 9 34.75 23.06 2.11
C GLY A 9 34.22 21.69 1.67
N ALA A 10 35.08 20.69 1.60
CA ALA A 10 34.70 19.32 1.24
C ALA A 10 33.73 18.69 2.26
N PHE A 11 33.91 18.97 3.56
CA PHE A 11 33.04 18.48 4.62
C PHE A 11 31.63 19.08 4.52
N ILE A 12 31.52 20.39 4.34
CA ILE A 12 30.22 21.09 4.19
C ILE A 12 29.49 20.61 2.93
N SER A 13 30.21 20.50 1.80
CA SER A 13 29.62 20.01 0.55
C SER A 13 29.12 18.58 0.66
N SER A 14 29.87 17.71 1.35
CA SER A 14 29.47 16.32 1.58
C SER A 14 28.24 16.22 2.49
N GLY A 15 28.18 17.04 3.55
CA GLY A 15 27.02 17.11 4.44
C GLY A 15 25.74 17.52 3.72
N LEU A 16 25.80 18.56 2.88
CA LEU A 16 24.66 19.01 2.06
C LEU A 16 24.21 17.94 1.06
N ALA A 17 25.15 17.23 0.43
CA ALA A 17 24.84 16.13 -0.47
C ALA A 17 24.10 15.00 0.26
N VAL A 18 24.54 14.62 1.46
CA VAL A 18 23.88 13.60 2.29
C VAL A 18 22.48 14.02 2.68
N ILE A 19 22.28 15.27 3.13
CA ILE A 19 20.95 15.78 3.50
C ILE A 19 20.03 15.75 2.29
N LYS A 20 20.50 16.17 1.11
CA LYS A 20 19.68 16.20 -0.11
C LYS A 20 19.31 14.80 -0.58
N ILE A 21 20.24 13.84 -0.50
CA ILE A 21 19.94 12.42 -0.75
C ILE A 21 18.90 11.93 0.25
N TRP A 22 19.09 12.21 1.55
CA TRP A 22 18.18 11.75 2.60
C TRP A 22 16.78 12.33 2.43
N GLU A 23 16.67 13.63 2.13
CA GLU A 23 15.39 14.28 1.87
C GLU A 23 14.69 13.67 0.65
N THR A 24 15.41 13.49 -0.46
CA THR A 24 14.85 12.90 -1.69
C THR A 24 14.43 11.44 -1.49
N PHE A 25 15.20 10.65 -0.72
CA PHE A 25 14.92 9.21 -0.54
C PHE A 25 13.88 8.91 0.55
N PHE A 26 13.76 9.77 1.57
CA PHE A 26 12.93 9.51 2.74
C PHE A 26 11.69 10.39 2.83
N LYS A 27 11.66 11.60 2.25
CA LYS A 27 10.53 12.54 2.38
C LYS A 27 9.42 12.26 1.38
N ASP A 28 9.74 11.80 0.17
CA ASP A 28 8.77 11.40 -0.87
C ASP A 28 8.24 9.96 -0.71
N ARG A 29 8.37 9.39 0.49
CA ARG A 29 7.80 8.07 0.79
C ARG A 29 6.29 8.19 0.73
N LEU A 30 5.72 7.74 -0.39
CA LEU A 30 4.29 7.64 -0.59
C LEU A 30 3.58 7.04 0.63
N ARG A 31 2.75 7.87 1.27
CA ARG A 31 1.94 7.52 2.44
C ARG A 31 0.55 7.17 1.96
N LEU A 32 0.27 5.88 1.84
CA LEU A 32 -1.07 5.37 1.63
C LEU A 32 -1.60 4.87 2.96
N ASP A 33 -2.77 5.37 3.34
CA ASP A 33 -3.56 4.87 4.45
C ASP A 33 -4.73 4.05 3.93
N LYS A 34 -5.33 3.25 4.82
CA LYS A 34 -6.43 2.35 4.49
C LYS A 34 -7.52 2.45 5.54
N SER A 35 -8.74 2.66 5.08
CA SER A 35 -9.96 2.43 5.84
C SER A 35 -10.77 1.34 5.15
N TYR A 36 -11.64 0.68 5.90
CA TYR A 36 -12.50 -0.36 5.37
C TYR A 36 -13.80 -0.34 6.15
N LEU A 37 -14.90 -0.59 5.44
CA LEU A 37 -16.23 -0.75 6.00
C LEU A 37 -16.77 -2.07 5.49
N LEU A 38 -16.96 -3.02 6.40
CA LEU A 38 -17.25 -4.40 6.05
C LEU A 38 -18.57 -4.78 6.70
N THR A 39 -19.63 -4.73 5.91
CA THR A 39 -21.00 -4.99 6.35
C THR A 39 -21.26 -6.50 6.41
N GLY A 40 -21.72 -7.01 7.55
CA GLY A 40 -21.95 -8.44 7.78
C GLY A 40 -23.38 -8.93 7.46
N GLU A 41 -24.25 -8.05 6.97
CA GLU A 41 -25.62 -8.43 6.58
C GLU A 41 -25.65 -9.13 5.22
N THR A 42 -26.55 -10.10 5.07
CA THR A 42 -26.89 -10.75 3.80
C THR A 42 -27.33 -9.69 2.78
N GLY A 43 -26.47 -9.38 1.82
CA GLY A 43 -26.68 -8.31 0.82
C GLY A 43 -25.88 -7.02 1.06
N GLY A 44 -25.09 -6.94 2.14
CA GLY A 44 -24.25 -5.78 2.45
C GLY A 44 -22.99 -5.71 1.57
N GLU A 45 -22.64 -4.52 1.10
CA GLU A 45 -21.40 -4.30 0.34
C GLU A 45 -20.19 -4.21 1.28
N HIS A 46 -19.04 -4.70 0.80
CA HIS A 46 -17.75 -4.52 1.43
C HIS A 46 -17.03 -3.37 0.74
N GLU A 47 -16.54 -2.42 1.54
CA GLU A 47 -15.82 -1.24 1.08
C GLU A 47 -14.39 -1.26 1.62
N ILE A 48 -13.41 -1.09 0.72
CA ILE A 48 -12.02 -0.84 1.08
C ILE A 48 -11.62 0.50 0.49
N THR A 49 -11.38 1.50 1.35
CA THR A 49 -10.98 2.84 0.95
C THR A 49 -9.48 3.01 1.14
N VAL A 50 -8.79 3.38 0.07
CA VAL A 50 -7.36 3.70 0.09
C VAL A 50 -7.21 5.20 0.02
N ALA A 51 -6.66 5.81 1.08
CA ALA A 51 -6.40 7.24 1.15
C ALA A 51 -4.94 7.55 0.85
N ASN A 52 -4.69 8.47 -0.07
CA ASN A 52 -3.36 9.02 -0.30
C ASN A 52 -3.12 10.20 0.63
N LEU A 53 -2.29 10.02 1.65
CA LEU A 53 -1.93 11.08 2.59
C LEU A 53 -0.80 11.98 2.07
N SER A 54 -0.23 11.66 0.92
CA SER A 54 0.80 12.49 0.28
C SER A 54 0.19 13.48 -0.71
N SER A 55 0.89 14.57 -0.97
CA SER A 55 0.52 15.57 -1.98
C SER A 55 0.74 15.09 -3.42
N VAL A 56 1.49 14.01 -3.61
CA VAL A 56 1.84 13.47 -4.93
C VAL A 56 0.77 12.48 -5.39
N PRO A 57 0.16 12.67 -6.57
CA PRO A 57 -0.81 11.72 -7.10
C PRO A 57 -0.17 10.37 -7.42
N VAL A 58 -0.95 9.30 -7.26
CA VAL A 58 -0.52 7.92 -7.44
C VAL A 58 -1.37 7.26 -8.50
N GLN A 59 -0.72 6.70 -9.51
CA GLN A 59 -1.38 5.85 -10.48
C GLN A 59 -1.14 4.38 -10.14
N VAL A 60 -2.22 3.67 -9.83
CA VAL A 60 -2.25 2.23 -9.59
C VAL A 60 -2.50 1.55 -10.93
N SER A 61 -1.57 0.69 -11.37
CA SER A 61 -1.69 -0.07 -12.62
C SER A 61 -2.62 -1.26 -12.46
N SER A 62 -2.49 -1.95 -11.34
CA SER A 62 -3.35 -3.08 -10.97
C SER A 62 -3.33 -3.23 -9.46
N TRP A 63 -4.33 -3.91 -8.93
CA TRP A 63 -4.37 -4.24 -7.53
C TRP A 63 -4.81 -5.68 -7.35
N THR A 64 -4.37 -6.30 -6.26
CA THR A 64 -4.76 -7.67 -5.94
C THR A 64 -5.09 -7.79 -4.47
N LEU A 65 -6.20 -8.43 -4.16
CA LEU A 65 -6.59 -8.83 -2.83
C LEU A 65 -6.21 -10.30 -2.62
N ALA A 66 -5.49 -10.61 -1.54
CA ALA A 66 -5.01 -11.95 -1.28
C ALA A 66 -5.06 -12.31 0.21
N TYR A 67 -5.38 -13.57 0.51
CA TYR A 67 -5.15 -14.13 1.85
C TYR A 67 -3.71 -14.60 1.99
N GLU A 68 -3.02 -14.05 2.99
CA GLU A 68 -1.66 -14.41 3.33
C GLU A 68 -1.60 -15.01 4.74
N PRO A 69 -0.82 -16.08 5.00
CA PRO A 69 -0.69 -16.61 6.37
C PRO A 69 -0.08 -15.58 7.33
N LYS A 70 -0.58 -15.55 8.58
CA LYS A 70 -0.05 -14.68 9.66
C LYS A 70 1.39 -15.01 10.06
N VAL A 71 1.79 -16.26 9.88
CA VAL A 71 3.11 -16.80 10.22
C VAL A 71 3.72 -17.36 8.94
N PHE A 72 5.04 -17.24 8.78
CA PHE A 72 5.81 -17.81 7.67
C PHE A 72 5.81 -19.36 7.73
N ARG A 73 4.62 -19.96 7.61
CA ARG A 73 4.43 -21.40 7.47
C ARG A 73 4.55 -21.69 5.98
N TRP A 74 5.64 -22.36 5.59
CA TRP A 74 5.97 -22.79 4.23
C TRP A 74 4.85 -23.52 3.46
N LYS A 75 3.76 -23.94 4.11
CA LYS A 75 2.67 -24.71 3.49
C LYS A 75 1.40 -23.91 3.15
N THR A 76 1.29 -22.65 3.56
CA THR A 76 0.07 -21.87 3.25
C THR A 76 0.34 -20.99 2.04
N LYS A 77 -0.20 -21.41 0.88
CA LYS A 77 -0.12 -20.65 -0.37
C LYS A 77 -0.99 -19.39 -0.28
N ARG A 78 -0.50 -18.29 -0.86
CA ARG A 78 -1.26 -17.05 -1.10
C ARG A 78 -2.48 -17.41 -1.95
N LYS A 79 -3.69 -17.10 -1.46
CA LYS A 79 -4.92 -17.28 -2.24
C LYS A 79 -5.37 -15.92 -2.73
N ASP A 80 -5.31 -15.71 -4.04
CA ASP A 80 -5.86 -14.50 -4.66
C ASP A 80 -7.39 -14.55 -4.58
N VAL A 81 -7.97 -13.43 -4.16
CA VAL A 81 -9.41 -13.19 -3.97
C VAL A 81 -9.89 -12.07 -4.89
N THR A 82 -8.99 -11.53 -5.71
CA THR A 82 -9.28 -10.44 -6.64
C THR A 82 -10.27 -10.92 -7.69
N PRO A 83 -11.44 -10.28 -7.81
CA PRO A 83 -12.36 -10.58 -8.88
C PRO A 83 -11.74 -10.33 -10.25
N GLU A 84 -12.08 -11.15 -11.24
CA GLU A 84 -11.47 -11.07 -12.58
C GLU A 84 -11.73 -9.72 -13.26
N ARG A 85 -12.91 -9.14 -13.03
CA ARG A 85 -13.28 -7.81 -13.56
C ARG A 85 -12.34 -6.69 -13.13
N TYR A 86 -11.67 -6.84 -11.98
CA TYR A 86 -10.78 -5.83 -11.44
C TYR A 86 -9.29 -6.05 -11.76
N LYS A 87 -8.92 -7.18 -12.37
CA LYS A 87 -7.52 -7.47 -12.73
C LYS A 87 -6.98 -6.57 -13.86
N VAL A 88 -7.86 -5.90 -14.60
CA VAL A 88 -7.51 -5.12 -15.82
C VAL A 88 -7.66 -3.60 -15.60
N GLY A 89 -8.29 -3.17 -14.49
CA GLY A 89 -8.56 -1.77 -14.21
C GLY A 89 -7.55 -1.13 -13.26
N GLY A 90 -6.69 -0.26 -13.79
CA GLY A 90 -5.93 0.69 -12.99
C GLY A 90 -6.77 1.91 -12.60
N PHE A 91 -6.35 2.63 -11.56
CA PHE A 91 -7.00 3.88 -11.15
C PHE A 91 -5.97 4.88 -10.63
N LYS A 92 -6.35 6.16 -10.62
CA LYS A 92 -5.51 7.24 -10.08
C LYS A 92 -6.09 7.72 -8.75
N ILE A 93 -5.24 7.88 -7.75
CA ILE A 93 -5.57 8.53 -6.48
C ILE A 93 -4.81 9.85 -6.45
N ASP A 94 -5.52 10.97 -6.47
CA ASP A 94 -4.86 12.27 -6.36
C ASP A 94 -4.24 12.47 -4.97
N GLY A 95 -3.39 13.49 -4.85
CA GLY A 95 -2.81 13.85 -3.56
C GLY A 95 -3.89 14.25 -2.56
N HIS A 96 -3.75 13.84 -1.30
CA HIS A 96 -4.73 14.08 -0.23
C HIS A 96 -6.17 13.62 -0.56
N SER A 97 -6.32 12.65 -1.46
CA SER A 97 -7.61 12.10 -1.89
C SER A 97 -7.71 10.62 -1.54
N SER A 98 -8.94 10.08 -1.57
CA SER A 98 -9.23 8.68 -1.30
C SER A 98 -9.94 8.02 -2.46
N HIS A 99 -9.64 6.74 -2.68
CA HIS A 99 -10.32 5.91 -3.66
C HIS A 99 -10.93 4.70 -2.98
N THR A 100 -12.22 4.48 -3.23
CA THR A 100 -12.97 3.38 -2.66
C THR A 100 -13.07 2.22 -3.64
N LEU A 101 -12.75 1.01 -3.16
CA LEU A 101 -13.02 -0.25 -3.82
C LEU A 101 -14.28 -0.87 -3.22
N LEU A 102 -15.31 -1.04 -4.05
CA LEU A 102 -16.59 -1.65 -3.68
C LEU A 102 -16.62 -3.12 -4.11
N PHE A 103 -17.05 -3.98 -3.19
CA PHE A 103 -17.20 -5.41 -3.39
C PHE A 103 -18.61 -5.81 -2.97
N GLY A 104 -19.48 -6.04 -3.95
CA GLY A 104 -20.88 -6.43 -3.75
C GLY A 104 -21.23 -7.69 -4.57
N GLY A 105 -22.28 -8.40 -4.13
CA GLY A 105 -22.80 -9.58 -4.82
C GLY A 105 -21.78 -10.73 -4.89
N GLU A 106 -21.54 -11.25 -6.09
CA GLU A 106 -20.64 -12.39 -6.34
C GLU A 106 -19.16 -12.09 -6.06
N ASP A 107 -18.80 -10.81 -5.99
CA ASP A 107 -17.44 -10.34 -5.73
C ASP A 107 -17.16 -10.11 -4.24
N GLN A 108 -18.12 -10.45 -3.38
CA GLN A 108 -18.00 -10.36 -1.95
C GLN A 108 -17.01 -11.42 -1.44
N PHE A 109 -15.95 -10.98 -0.79
CA PHE A 109 -14.95 -11.87 -0.20
C PHE A 109 -15.30 -12.21 1.26
N GLU A 110 -14.98 -13.44 1.67
CA GLU A 110 -15.22 -13.85 3.06
C GLU A 110 -14.41 -13.00 4.07
N TRP A 111 -15.08 -12.36 5.02
CA TRP A 111 -14.40 -11.58 6.07
C TRP A 111 -14.76 -12.06 7.48
N GLY A 112 -13.97 -11.64 8.48
CA GLY A 112 -14.27 -11.85 9.89
C GLY A 112 -13.26 -12.76 10.61
N TRP A 113 -13.49 -12.96 11.91
CA TRP A 113 -12.55 -13.65 12.81
C TRP A 113 -12.24 -15.08 12.36
N LYS A 114 -13.23 -15.81 11.83
CA LYS A 114 -13.05 -17.19 11.35
C LYS A 114 -12.08 -17.27 10.16
N VAL A 115 -12.22 -16.35 9.20
CA VAL A 115 -11.36 -16.29 7.99
C VAL A 115 -9.97 -15.76 8.34
N GLN A 116 -9.89 -14.81 9.28
CA GLN A 116 -8.64 -14.24 9.77
C GLN A 116 -7.91 -15.11 10.81
N LYS A 117 -8.47 -16.28 11.18
CA LYS A 117 -7.84 -17.23 12.09
C LYS A 117 -6.68 -17.93 11.39
N GLY A 118 -5.51 -17.28 11.44
CA GLY A 118 -4.26 -17.77 10.84
C GLY A 118 -3.91 -17.15 9.49
N ARG A 119 -4.75 -16.27 8.95
CA ARG A 119 -4.52 -15.52 7.71
C ARG A 119 -4.78 -14.03 7.90
N ASN A 120 -4.11 -13.19 7.11
CA ASN A 120 -4.31 -11.77 6.97
C ASN A 120 -4.86 -11.50 5.57
N LEU A 121 -5.80 -10.57 5.47
CA LEU A 121 -6.21 -10.04 4.17
C LEU A 121 -5.21 -8.95 3.77
N CYS A 122 -4.58 -9.11 2.62
CA CYS A 122 -3.58 -8.17 2.09
C CYS A 122 -4.08 -7.59 0.77
N LEU A 123 -4.11 -6.26 0.70
CA LEU A 123 -4.31 -5.51 -0.54
C LEU A 123 -2.94 -5.10 -1.09
N ASP A 124 -2.53 -5.69 -2.21
CA ASP A 124 -1.30 -5.35 -2.90
C ASP A 124 -1.61 -4.41 -4.07
N LEU A 125 -1.12 -3.18 -3.98
CA LEU A 125 -1.27 -2.14 -4.99
C LEU A 125 -0.02 -2.08 -5.87
N HIS A 126 -0.14 -2.37 -7.17
CA HIS A 126 0.93 -2.15 -8.13
C HIS A 126 0.87 -0.70 -8.60
N ILE A 127 1.92 0.06 -8.31
CA ILE A 127 2.00 1.50 -8.60
C ILE A 127 2.92 1.68 -9.80
N PHE A 128 2.51 2.51 -10.77
CA PHE A 128 3.35 2.86 -11.90
C PHE A 128 4.69 3.45 -11.43
N GLY A 129 5.79 3.02 -12.06
CA GLY A 129 7.14 3.45 -11.68
C GLY A 129 7.72 2.78 -10.43
N ARG A 130 6.99 1.86 -9.76
CA ARG A 130 7.53 1.08 -8.64
C ARG A 130 7.64 -0.41 -9.00
N LYS A 131 8.82 -1.00 -8.77
CA LYS A 131 9.10 -2.42 -9.06
C LYS A 131 8.37 -3.39 -8.12
N LYS A 132 8.10 -2.97 -6.87
CA LYS A 132 7.43 -3.82 -5.87
C LYS A 132 6.04 -3.24 -5.56
N PRO A 133 5.00 -4.09 -5.45
CA PRO A 133 3.69 -3.64 -5.02
C PRO A 133 3.75 -3.08 -3.60
N LYS A 134 2.92 -2.08 -3.33
CA LYS A 134 2.71 -1.56 -1.99
C LYS A 134 1.66 -2.43 -1.30
N ARG A 135 2.09 -3.17 -0.29
CA ARG A 135 1.21 -4.05 0.50
C ARG A 135 0.53 -3.30 1.63
N LEU A 136 -0.79 -3.45 1.71
CA LEU A 136 -1.65 -2.91 2.76
C LEU A 136 -2.37 -4.06 3.46
N ILE A 137 -1.98 -4.35 4.70
CA ILE A 137 -2.61 -5.41 5.50
C ILE A 137 -3.93 -4.89 6.09
N ILE A 138 -5.05 -5.49 5.73
CA ILE A 138 -6.37 -5.16 6.27
C ILE A 138 -6.57 -6.02 7.52
N LYS A 139 -6.42 -5.41 8.70
CA LYS A 139 -6.67 -6.09 9.99
C LYS A 139 -8.12 -5.85 10.37
N SER A 140 -8.88 -6.86 10.75
CA SER A 140 -10.13 -6.62 11.49
C SER A 140 -9.78 -5.98 12.82
N LYS A 141 -10.22 -4.75 13.06
CA LYS A 141 -10.50 -4.34 14.44
C LYS A 141 -11.67 -5.20 14.89
N ILE A 142 -11.46 -5.97 15.95
CA ILE A 142 -12.56 -6.45 16.79
C ILE A 142 -12.89 -5.28 17.72
#